data_AF-A0A3D2NIH4-F1
#
_entry.id   AF-A0A3D2NIH4-F1
#
_cell.length_a   1.000
_cell.length_b   1.000
_cell.length_c   1.000
_cell.angle_alpha   90.00
_cell.angle_beta   90.00
_cell.angle_gamma   90.00
#
_symmetry.space_group_name_H-M   'P 1'
#
loop_
_entity.id
_entity.type
_entity.pdbx_description
1 polymer ?
#
loop_
_entity_poly.entity_id
_entity_poly.type
_entity_poly.pdbx_seq_one_letter_code
_entity_poly.pdbx_strand_id
1 'polypeptide(L)'
;MPSSADPLGAAITTAAQRLHAAAEERSRRPLIILIDGRSGAGKSTLASRLKDLWSPPTTVACLGLDEVYPGWDGLAAASDALAGMLREARFGRPLVWRGWDWTKGAWGRERRRGPADVLIVEGAGAVTADTAGIADLRVWVDAPAAARRERALRRDGETFRPHWERWALQEDRHILTHRPGSLADLTVELP
;
A
#
# COMPACT_ATOMS: atom_id res chain seq x y z
N MET A 1 14.84 -3.39 34.12
CA MET A 1 14.46 -2.22 33.30
C MET A 1 13.42 -2.72 32.31
N PRO A 2 12.12 -2.38 32.44
CA PRO A 2 11.17 -2.77 31.42
C PRO A 2 11.56 -2.08 30.11
N SER A 3 11.70 -2.87 29.05
CA SER A 3 11.95 -2.45 27.68
C SER A 3 11.05 -1.26 27.32
N SER A 4 11.61 -0.19 26.77
CA SER A 4 10.79 0.88 26.18
C SER A 4 9.90 0.23 25.14
N ALA A 5 8.59 0.16 25.40
CA ALA A 5 7.63 -0.42 24.48
C ALA A 5 7.81 0.24 23.11
N ASP A 6 7.96 -0.56 22.05
CA ASP A 6 8.05 -0.10 20.66
C ASP A 6 6.78 0.69 20.31
N PRO A 7 6.80 2.05 20.34
CA PRO A 7 5.58 2.83 20.21
C PRO A 7 5.01 2.73 18.79
N LEU A 8 5.88 2.55 17.80
CA LEU A 8 5.51 2.34 16.41
C LEU A 8 4.82 0.98 16.24
N GLY A 9 5.39 -0.08 16.80
CA GLY A 9 4.80 -1.42 16.77
C GLY A 9 3.42 -1.47 17.44
N ALA A 10 3.26 -0.80 18.58
CA ALA A 10 1.97 -0.66 19.26
C ALA A 10 0.94 0.11 18.40
N ALA A 11 1.33 1.27 17.84
CA ALA A 11 0.46 2.08 16.98
C ALA A 11 0.00 1.31 15.73
N ILE A 12 0.90 0.59 15.07
CA ILE A 12 0.58 -0.26 13.91
C ILE A 12 -0.40 -1.37 14.31
N THR A 13 -0.19 -2.00 15.47
CA THR A 13 -1.06 -3.08 15.95
C THR A 13 -2.47 -2.57 16.21
N THR A 14 -2.61 -1.44 16.89
CA THR A 14 -3.91 -0.78 17.12
C THR A 14 -4.57 -0.38 15.80
N ALA A 15 -3.82 0.16 14.85
CA ALA A 15 -4.36 0.51 13.54
C ALA A 15 -4.86 -0.72 12.77
N ALA A 16 -4.09 -1.82 12.76
CA ALA A 16 -4.49 -3.08 12.12
C ALA A 16 -5.78 -3.64 12.72
N GLN A 17 -5.90 -3.63 14.05
CA GLN A 17 -7.12 -4.10 14.74
C GLN A 17 -8.35 -3.26 14.39
N ARG A 18 -8.22 -1.94 14.35
CA ARG A 18 -9.31 -1.03 13.94
C ARG A 18 -9.72 -1.26 12.49
N LEU A 19 -8.74 -1.43 11.61
CA LEU A 19 -8.98 -1.71 10.19
C LEU A 19 -9.66 -3.05 9.97
N HIS A 20 -9.24 -4.08 10.70
CA HIS A 20 -9.88 -5.39 10.67
C HIS A 20 -11.33 -5.33 11.14
N ALA A 21 -11.61 -4.62 12.25
CA ALA A 21 -12.99 -4.43 12.72
C ALA A 21 -13.88 -3.75 11.66
N ALA A 22 -13.41 -2.65 11.07
CA ALA A 22 -14.13 -1.95 10.00
C ALA A 22 -14.31 -2.82 8.73
N ALA A 23 -13.34 -3.71 8.45
CA ALA A 23 -13.39 -4.64 7.33
C ALA A 23 -14.43 -5.75 7.53
N GLU A 24 -14.57 -6.28 8.74
CA GLU A 24 -15.53 -7.33 9.07
C GLU A 24 -16.99 -6.84 9.02
N GLU A 25 -17.23 -5.54 9.15
CA GLU A 25 -18.55 -4.93 8.94
C GLU A 25 -19.00 -4.93 7.46
N ARG A 26 -18.10 -5.28 6.52
CA ARG A 26 -18.40 -5.29 5.09
C ARG A 26 -18.67 -6.72 4.60
N SER A 27 -19.84 -6.93 4.01
CA SER A 27 -20.27 -8.23 3.47
C SER A 27 -19.82 -8.51 2.03
N ARG A 28 -19.38 -7.48 1.28
CA ARG A 28 -18.99 -7.62 -0.13
C ARG A 28 -17.64 -8.33 -0.27
N ARG A 29 -17.58 -9.30 -1.20
CA ARG A 29 -16.35 -10.01 -1.57
C ARG A 29 -16.03 -9.87 -3.09
N PRO A 30 -14.76 -9.87 -3.51
CA PRO A 30 -13.59 -9.73 -2.63
C PRO A 30 -13.62 -8.36 -1.95
N LEU A 31 -13.24 -8.29 -0.67
CA LEU A 31 -13.10 -7.03 0.04
C LEU A 31 -11.81 -6.36 -0.39
N ILE A 32 -11.87 -5.16 -0.93
CA ILE A 32 -10.70 -4.44 -1.44
C ILE A 32 -10.33 -3.33 -0.46
N ILE A 33 -9.14 -3.44 0.13
CA ILE A 33 -8.58 -2.47 1.08
C ILE A 33 -7.36 -1.81 0.45
N LEU A 34 -7.34 -0.48 0.40
CA LEU A 34 -6.22 0.29 -0.12
C LEU A 34 -5.51 1.01 1.04
N ILE A 35 -4.19 0.90 1.10
CA ILE A 35 -3.33 1.56 2.09
C ILE A 35 -2.33 2.44 1.35
N ASP A 36 -2.58 3.75 1.33
CA ASP A 36 -1.72 4.77 0.73
C ASP A 36 -0.96 5.54 1.82
N GLY A 37 0.07 6.28 1.41
CA GLY A 37 1.00 6.97 2.29
C GLY A 37 2.39 7.03 1.65
N ARG A 38 3.20 7.97 2.12
CA ARG A 38 4.57 8.15 1.60
C ARG A 38 5.50 6.99 1.95
N SER A 39 6.62 6.93 1.25
CA SER A 39 7.72 6.02 1.52
C SER A 39 8.21 6.17 2.96
N GLY A 40 8.46 5.04 3.62
CA GLY A 40 8.82 5.00 5.03
C GLY A 40 7.66 5.26 6.02
N ALA A 41 6.42 5.46 5.58
CA ALA A 41 5.30 5.74 6.49
C ALA A 41 4.90 4.55 7.38
N GLY A 42 5.18 3.30 6.98
CA GLY A 42 4.81 2.08 7.75
C GLY A 42 3.72 1.22 7.10
N LYS A 43 3.28 1.56 5.88
CA LYS A 43 2.22 0.86 5.13
C LYS A 43 2.41 -0.65 5.01
N SER A 44 3.58 -1.11 4.54
CA SER A 44 3.83 -2.54 4.34
C SER A 44 3.74 -3.33 5.65
N THR A 45 4.20 -2.74 6.76
CA THR A 45 4.09 -3.36 8.10
C THR A 45 2.63 -3.38 8.57
N LEU A 46 1.88 -2.30 8.35
CA LEU A 46 0.45 -2.26 8.63
C LEU A 46 -0.33 -3.30 7.81
N ALA A 47 -0.06 -3.40 6.50
CA ALA A 47 -0.68 -4.38 5.61
C ALA A 47 -0.38 -5.82 6.05
N SER A 48 0.87 -6.11 6.44
CA SER A 48 1.24 -7.42 6.98
C SER A 48 0.49 -7.73 8.27
N ARG A 49 0.47 -6.81 9.24
CA ARG A 49 -0.25 -7.00 10.52
C ARG A 49 -1.74 -7.16 10.32
N LEU A 50 -2.33 -6.41 9.40
CA LEU A 50 -3.73 -6.50 9.05
C LEU A 50 -4.04 -7.88 8.44
N LYS A 51 -3.22 -8.34 7.47
CA LYS A 51 -3.35 -9.68 6.87
C LYS A 51 -3.35 -10.79 7.92
N ASP A 52 -2.46 -10.70 8.92
CA ASP A 52 -2.30 -11.73 9.96
C ASP A 52 -3.51 -11.85 10.91
N LEU A 53 -4.47 -10.92 10.86
CA LEU A 53 -5.68 -10.96 11.68
C LEU A 53 -6.78 -11.89 11.12
N TRP A 54 -6.75 -12.22 9.83
CA TRP A 54 -7.67 -13.20 9.27
C TRP A 54 -7.14 -14.62 9.45
N SER A 55 -8.06 -15.52 9.80
CA SER A 55 -7.82 -16.95 9.90
C SER A 55 -8.61 -17.71 8.82
N PRO A 56 -8.18 -18.94 8.47
CA PRO A 56 -8.96 -19.81 7.58
C PRO A 56 -10.42 -19.97 8.06
N PRO A 57 -11.40 -20.08 7.14
CA PRO A 57 -11.25 -20.28 5.69
C PRO A 57 -11.03 -19.01 4.86
N THR A 58 -11.05 -17.81 5.46
CA THR A 58 -10.91 -16.54 4.72
C THR A 58 -9.53 -16.43 4.08
N THR A 59 -9.50 -16.28 2.75
CA THR A 59 -8.27 -16.11 1.98
C THR A 59 -7.90 -14.63 1.87
N VAL A 60 -6.61 -14.30 2.10
CA VAL A 60 -6.12 -12.93 2.03
C VAL A 60 -4.93 -12.81 1.07
N ALA A 61 -5.05 -11.92 0.10
CA ALA A 61 -3.99 -11.52 -0.81
C ALA A 61 -3.50 -10.11 -0.47
N CYS A 62 -2.18 -9.89 -0.56
CA CYS A 62 -1.57 -8.57 -0.39
C CYS A 62 -0.73 -8.24 -1.63
N LEU A 63 -0.91 -7.06 -2.22
CA LEU A 63 -0.09 -6.55 -3.33
C LEU A 63 0.63 -5.27 -2.88
N GLY A 64 1.96 -5.28 -2.91
CA GLY A 64 2.76 -4.06 -2.79
C GLY A 64 2.92 -3.40 -4.15
N LEU A 65 2.74 -2.08 -4.24
CA LEU A 65 2.94 -1.36 -5.51
C LEU A 65 4.41 -1.26 -5.93
N ASP A 66 5.35 -1.55 -5.03
CA ASP A 66 6.76 -1.77 -5.37
C ASP A 66 6.97 -2.94 -6.35
N GLU A 67 6.05 -3.90 -6.37
CA GLU A 67 6.02 -4.97 -7.38
C GLU A 67 5.53 -4.49 -8.76
N VAL A 68 4.87 -3.33 -8.82
CA VAL A 68 4.13 -2.83 -9.98
C VAL A 68 4.81 -1.64 -10.65
N TYR A 69 5.50 -0.78 -9.90
CA TYR A 69 6.12 0.44 -10.46
C TYR A 69 7.06 0.12 -11.63
N PRO A 70 6.86 0.74 -12.81
CA PRO A 70 7.84 0.70 -13.90
C PRO A 70 9.04 1.59 -13.62
N GLY A 71 9.91 1.14 -12.72
CA GLY A 71 11.11 1.87 -12.33
C GLY A 71 10.81 3.10 -11.46
N TRP A 72 11.83 3.96 -11.32
CA TRP A 72 11.81 5.08 -10.38
C TRP A 72 10.86 6.22 -10.73
N ASP A 73 10.30 6.27 -11.95
CA ASP A 73 9.30 7.26 -12.39
C ASP A 73 7.89 6.66 -12.51
N GLY A 74 7.72 5.45 -11.99
CA GLY A 74 6.57 4.62 -12.28
C GLY A 74 5.33 4.88 -11.43
N LEU A 75 5.32 5.86 -10.53
CA LEU A 75 4.25 6.00 -9.54
C LEU A 75 2.88 6.17 -10.22
N ALA A 76 2.73 7.18 -11.08
CA ALA A 76 1.47 7.42 -11.78
C ALA A 76 1.06 6.24 -12.68
N ALA A 77 2.01 5.66 -13.40
CA ALA A 77 1.75 4.52 -14.27
C ALA A 77 1.27 3.28 -13.49
N ALA A 78 1.79 3.05 -12.28
CA ALA A 78 1.31 1.97 -11.41
C ALA A 78 -0.08 2.26 -10.84
N SER A 79 -0.37 3.50 -10.46
CA SER A 79 -1.71 3.93 -10.02
C SER A 79 -2.76 3.70 -11.12
N ASP A 80 -2.45 4.06 -12.36
CA ASP A 80 -3.34 3.85 -13.50
C ASP A 80 -3.56 2.36 -13.79
N ALA A 81 -2.48 1.57 -13.78
CA ALA A 81 -2.56 0.12 -13.95
C ALA A 81 -3.37 -0.54 -12.83
N LEU A 82 -3.22 -0.06 -11.58
CA LEU A 82 -3.96 -0.57 -10.43
C LEU A 82 -5.47 -0.43 -10.62
N ALA A 83 -5.96 0.71 -11.13
CA ALA A 83 -7.39 0.89 -11.37
C ALA A 83 -7.96 -0.20 -12.29
N GLY A 84 -7.24 -0.54 -13.36
CA GLY A 84 -7.61 -1.66 -14.24
C GLY A 84 -7.60 -3.01 -13.51
N MET A 85 -6.55 -3.30 -12.75
CA MET A 85 -6.43 -4.54 -11.98
C MET A 85 -7.55 -4.70 -10.95
N LEU A 86 -7.93 -3.63 -10.24
CA LEU A 86 -8.99 -3.67 -9.23
C LEU A 86 -10.38 -3.89 -9.86
N ARG A 87 -10.63 -3.36 -11.06
CA ARG A 87 -11.88 -3.61 -11.81
C ARG A 87 -11.99 -5.11 -12.12
N GLU A 88 -10.93 -5.73 -12.62
CA GLU A 88 -10.91 -7.18 -12.88
C GLU A 88 -11.05 -7.99 -11.58
N ALA A 89 -10.33 -7.60 -10.53
CA ALA A 89 -10.42 -8.24 -9.21
C ALA A 89 -11.86 -8.29 -8.69
N ARG A 90 -12.62 -7.21 -8.91
CA ARG A 90 -14.01 -7.14 -8.47
C ARG A 90 -14.91 -8.19 -9.10
N PHE A 91 -14.55 -8.72 -10.27
CA PHE A 91 -15.24 -9.83 -10.94
C PHE A 91 -14.63 -11.21 -10.59
N GLY A 92 -13.85 -11.31 -9.51
CA GLY A 92 -13.20 -12.56 -9.11
C GLY A 92 -12.09 -13.01 -10.05
N ARG A 93 -11.56 -12.10 -10.88
CA ARG A 93 -10.44 -12.38 -11.78
C ARG A 93 -9.10 -12.11 -11.07
N PRO A 94 -8.02 -12.77 -11.49
CA PRO A 94 -6.71 -12.51 -10.93
C PRO A 94 -6.21 -11.10 -11.23
N LEU A 95 -5.34 -10.58 -10.38
CA LEU A 95 -4.51 -9.42 -10.72
C LEU A 95 -3.43 -9.87 -11.69
N VAL A 96 -3.20 -9.10 -12.74
CA VAL A 96 -2.16 -9.37 -13.75
C VAL A 96 -1.42 -8.07 -14.02
N TRP A 97 -0.08 -8.10 -13.93
CA TRP A 97 0.77 -6.96 -14.23
C TRP A 97 2.12 -7.42 -14.77
N ARG A 98 2.84 -6.54 -15.45
CA ARG A 98 4.24 -6.77 -15.80
C ARG A 98 5.11 -6.12 -14.75
N GLY A 99 5.96 -6.89 -14.06
CA GLY A 99 6.84 -6.34 -13.03
C GLY A 99 8.10 -5.71 -13.64
N TRP A 100 8.61 -4.65 -13.02
CA TRP A 100 9.92 -4.10 -13.38
C TRP A 100 11.06 -4.96 -12.82
N ASP A 101 12.07 -5.25 -13.63
CA ASP A 101 13.33 -5.84 -13.19
C ASP A 101 14.26 -4.70 -12.74
N TRP A 102 14.28 -4.44 -11.44
CA TRP A 102 15.09 -3.37 -10.84
C TRP A 102 16.59 -3.55 -11.06
N THR A 103 17.07 -4.80 -11.22
CA THR A 103 18.48 -5.09 -11.49
C THR A 103 18.85 -4.77 -12.93
N LYS A 104 17.95 -5.04 -13.89
CA LYS A 104 18.18 -4.78 -15.32
C LYS A 104 17.72 -3.41 -15.79
N GLY A 105 16.95 -2.70 -14.97
CA GLY A 105 16.34 -1.43 -15.37
C GLY A 105 15.42 -1.59 -16.60
N ALA A 106 14.67 -2.69 -16.66
CA ALA A 106 13.81 -3.00 -17.80
C ALA A 106 12.55 -3.77 -17.37
N TRP A 107 11.57 -3.83 -18.27
CA TRP A 107 10.37 -4.63 -18.05
C TRP A 107 10.70 -6.13 -17.95
N GLY A 108 10.29 -6.73 -16.83
CA GLY A 108 10.41 -8.15 -16.57
C GLY A 108 9.26 -8.97 -17.15
N ARG A 109 9.04 -10.13 -16.54
CA ARG A 109 7.94 -11.05 -16.87
C ARG A 109 6.59 -10.58 -16.34
N GLU A 110 5.52 -11.08 -16.96
CA GLU A 110 4.19 -11.01 -16.39
C GLU A 110 4.15 -11.72 -15.03
N ARG A 111 3.39 -11.15 -14.11
CA ARG A 111 3.12 -11.64 -12.76
C ARG A 111 1.62 -11.70 -12.56
N ARG A 112 1.19 -12.64 -11.72
CA ARG A 112 -0.21 -12.88 -11.41
C ARG A 112 -0.41 -13.10 -9.92
N ARG A 113 -1.50 -12.55 -9.39
CA ARG A 113 -1.98 -12.86 -8.03
C ARG A 113 -3.42 -13.40 -8.15
N GLY A 114 -3.65 -14.57 -7.56
CA GLY A 114 -4.96 -15.22 -7.60
C GLY A 114 -6.04 -14.42 -6.85
N PRO A 115 -7.33 -14.69 -7.12
CA PRO A 115 -8.43 -14.14 -6.34
C PRO A 115 -8.32 -14.53 -4.86
N ALA A 116 -8.84 -13.68 -3.98
CA ALA A 116 -8.90 -13.89 -2.54
C ALA A 116 -10.14 -13.20 -1.96
N ASP A 117 -10.64 -13.66 -0.81
CA ASP A 117 -11.78 -13.04 -0.12
C ASP A 117 -11.47 -11.62 0.33
N VAL A 118 -10.22 -11.34 0.68
CA VAL A 118 -9.70 -10.01 1.02
C VAL A 118 -8.47 -9.71 0.16
N LEU A 119 -8.49 -8.57 -0.53
CA LEU A 119 -7.35 -8.01 -1.26
C LEU A 119 -6.89 -6.73 -0.58
N ILE A 120 -5.69 -6.76 -0.03
CA ILE A 120 -4.99 -5.59 0.51
C ILE A 120 -4.00 -5.09 -0.55
N VAL A 121 -4.08 -3.82 -0.92
CA VAL A 121 -3.08 -3.18 -1.77
C VAL A 121 -2.42 -2.05 -1.00
N GLU A 122 -1.09 -2.03 -0.97
CA GLU A 122 -0.33 -1.01 -0.26
C GLU A 122 0.72 -0.37 -1.16
N GLY A 123 0.89 0.95 -1.02
CA GLY A 123 1.89 1.69 -1.78
C GLY A 123 1.53 3.15 -1.98
N ALA A 124 2.54 3.97 -2.27
CA ALA A 124 2.31 5.36 -2.67
C ALA A 124 1.60 5.37 -4.03
N GLY A 125 0.43 5.99 -4.13
CA GLY A 125 -0.35 5.90 -5.36
C GLY A 125 -1.48 4.88 -5.33
N ALA A 126 -1.70 4.17 -4.21
CA ALA A 126 -2.78 3.20 -4.11
C ALA A 126 -4.17 3.86 -4.17
N VAL A 127 -4.34 5.04 -3.58
CA VAL A 127 -5.63 5.75 -3.51
C VAL A 127 -5.64 6.91 -4.50
N THR A 128 -6.35 6.74 -5.60
CA THR A 128 -6.73 7.77 -6.57
C THR A 128 -8.25 7.90 -6.61
N ALA A 129 -8.78 8.90 -7.33
CA ALA A 129 -10.23 9.00 -7.53
C ALA A 129 -10.81 7.71 -8.18
N ASP A 130 -10.07 7.15 -9.15
CA ASP A 130 -10.44 5.93 -9.86
C ASP A 130 -10.43 4.69 -8.97
N THR A 131 -9.37 4.48 -8.19
CA THR A 131 -9.29 3.32 -7.30
C THR A 131 -10.22 3.47 -6.11
N ALA A 132 -10.50 4.70 -5.67
CA ALA A 132 -11.37 4.98 -4.55
C ALA A 132 -12.81 4.54 -4.79
N GLY A 133 -13.32 4.71 -6.02
CA GLY A 133 -14.65 4.25 -6.42
C GLY A 133 -14.78 2.71 -6.50
N ILE A 134 -13.67 1.98 -6.47
CA ILE A 134 -13.66 0.51 -6.53
C ILE A 134 -13.43 -0.09 -5.14
N ALA A 135 -12.64 0.55 -4.29
CA ALA A 135 -12.27 0.04 -2.98
C ALA A 135 -13.41 0.09 -1.96
N ASP A 136 -13.42 -0.89 -1.05
CA ASP A 136 -14.37 -0.92 0.06
C ASP A 136 -13.85 -0.11 1.26
N LEU A 137 -12.54 -0.12 1.51
CA LEU A 137 -11.88 0.67 2.55
C LEU A 137 -10.60 1.32 2.02
N ARG A 138 -10.38 2.58 2.39
CA ARG A 138 -9.23 3.39 1.97
C ARG A 138 -8.56 3.99 3.18
N VAL A 139 -7.25 3.79 3.28
CA VAL A 139 -6.44 4.20 4.41
C VAL A 139 -5.35 5.14 3.95
N TRP A 140 -5.20 6.26 4.65
CA TRP A 140 -4.04 7.12 4.54
C TRP A 140 -3.14 6.91 5.75
N VAL A 141 -1.89 6.51 5.52
CA VAL A 141 -0.87 6.37 6.56
C VAL A 141 0.06 7.57 6.49
N ASP A 142 0.02 8.40 7.53
CA ASP A 142 0.90 9.55 7.67
C ASP A 142 1.96 9.30 8.74
N ALA A 143 3.11 9.93 8.55
CA ALA A 143 4.19 9.91 9.53
C ALA A 143 5.17 11.09 9.32
N PRO A 144 5.85 11.54 10.38
CA PRO A 144 6.80 12.65 10.31
C PRO A 144 7.88 12.44 9.24
N ALA A 145 8.20 13.50 8.49
CA ALA A 145 9.13 13.42 7.35
C ALA A 145 10.53 12.91 7.73
N ALA A 146 11.05 13.34 8.89
CA ALA A 146 12.35 12.88 9.39
C ALA A 146 12.33 11.37 9.67
N ALA A 147 11.32 10.90 10.39
CA ALA A 147 11.16 9.49 10.74
C ALA A 147 10.96 8.61 9.50
N ARG A 148 10.16 9.06 8.53
CA ARG A 148 9.98 8.37 7.24
C ARG A 148 11.29 8.22 6.47
N ARG A 149 12.06 9.31 6.36
CA ARG A 149 13.35 9.31 5.64
C ARG A 149 14.35 8.37 6.30
N GLU A 150 14.47 8.42 7.62
CA GLU A 150 15.31 7.51 8.38
C GLU A 150 14.92 6.04 8.13
N ARG A 151 13.63 5.72 8.25
CA ARG A 151 13.12 4.36 8.02
C ARG A 151 13.37 3.87 6.58
N ALA A 152 13.12 4.71 5.59
CA ALA A 152 13.33 4.35 4.19
C ALA A 152 14.81 4.12 3.87
N LEU A 153 15.70 4.99 4.35
CA LEU A 153 17.14 4.83 4.15
C LEU A 153 17.70 3.63 4.92
N ARG A 154 17.19 3.33 6.10
CA ARG A 154 17.59 2.13 6.86
C ARG A 154 17.16 0.83 6.17
N ARG A 155 16.01 0.84 5.47
CA ARG A 155 15.47 -0.33 4.76
C ARG A 155 16.17 -0.56 3.42
N ASP A 156 16.23 0.47 2.57
CA ASP A 156 16.63 0.34 1.17
C ASP A 156 18.03 0.90 0.87
N GLY A 157 18.67 1.50 1.87
CA GLY A 157 20.08 1.88 1.86
C GLY A 157 20.49 2.78 0.71
N GLU A 158 21.68 2.50 0.18
CA GLU A 158 22.31 3.23 -0.91
C GLU A 158 21.60 3.06 -2.26
N THR A 159 20.80 2.01 -2.45
CA THR A 159 20.04 1.82 -3.70
C THR A 159 18.93 2.85 -3.82
N PHE A 160 18.29 3.25 -2.71
CA PHE A 160 17.22 4.23 -2.74
C PHE A 160 17.70 5.67 -2.57
N ARG A 161 18.83 5.89 -1.88
CA ARG A 161 19.34 7.23 -1.57
C ARG A 161 19.45 8.17 -2.79
N PRO A 162 19.96 7.75 -3.97
CA PRO A 162 20.04 8.61 -5.16
C PRO A 162 18.67 8.98 -5.75
N HIS A 163 17.63 8.21 -5.42
CA HIS A 163 16.29 8.36 -5.98
C HIS A 163 15.29 9.00 -5.01
N TRP A 164 15.69 9.26 -3.76
CA TRP A 164 14.81 9.80 -2.72
C TRP A 164 14.06 11.07 -3.17
N GLU A 165 14.78 12.08 -3.66
CA GLU A 165 14.18 13.35 -4.06
C GLU A 165 13.26 13.19 -5.27
N ARG A 166 13.70 12.40 -6.26
CA ARG A 166 12.92 12.08 -7.45
C ARG A 166 11.62 11.35 -7.11
N TRP A 167 11.67 10.42 -6.16
CA TRP A 167 10.50 9.70 -5.70
C TRP A 167 9.58 10.60 -4.88
N ALA A 168 10.13 11.39 -3.95
CA ALA A 168 9.37 12.34 -3.13
C ALA A 168 8.58 13.34 -3.99
N LEU A 169 9.15 13.82 -5.10
CA LEU A 169 8.45 14.69 -6.04
C LEU A 169 7.23 14.03 -6.71
N GLN A 170 7.29 12.72 -6.97
CA GLN A 170 6.13 11.99 -7.48
C GLN A 170 5.07 11.81 -6.41
N GLU A 171 5.47 11.55 -5.16
CA GLU A 171 4.54 11.49 -4.03
C GLU A 171 3.83 12.85 -3.84
N ASP A 172 4.56 13.97 -3.96
CA ASP A 172 3.99 15.32 -3.91
C ASP A 172 2.92 15.52 -5.00
N ARG A 173 3.25 15.16 -6.25
CA ARG A 173 2.32 15.25 -7.38
C ARG A 173 1.09 14.38 -7.17
N HIS A 174 1.26 13.15 -6.71
CA HIS A 174 0.16 12.25 -6.36
C HIS A 174 -0.77 12.86 -5.32
N ILE A 175 -0.21 13.36 -4.22
CA ILE A 175 -0.99 13.96 -3.12
C ILE A 175 -1.75 15.20 -3.59
N LEU A 176 -1.09 16.07 -4.35
CA LEU A 176 -1.71 17.29 -4.89
C LEU A 176 -2.86 16.97 -5.85
N THR A 177 -2.69 15.96 -6.70
CA THR A 177 -3.63 15.60 -7.77
C THR A 177 -4.83 14.83 -7.23
N HIS A 178 -4.59 13.81 -6.41
CA HIS A 178 -5.61 12.85 -6.01
C HIS A 178 -6.14 13.07 -4.59
N ARG A 179 -5.42 13.84 -3.75
CA ARG A 179 -5.79 14.11 -2.35
C ARG A 179 -6.17 12.83 -1.59
N PRO A 180 -5.30 11.80 -1.56
CA PRO A 180 -5.61 10.48 -0.99
C PRO A 180 -6.07 10.56 0.47
N GLY A 181 -5.52 11.48 1.27
CA GLY A 181 -5.96 11.73 2.64
C GLY A 181 -7.43 12.17 2.75
N SER A 182 -7.94 12.93 1.77
CA SER A 182 -9.36 13.32 1.71
C SER A 182 -10.27 12.22 1.19
N LEU A 183 -9.73 11.25 0.44
CA LEU A 183 -10.47 10.08 -0.05
C LEU A 183 -10.48 8.94 0.97
N ALA A 184 -9.57 8.94 1.95
CA ALA A 184 -9.45 7.89 2.95
C ALA A 184 -10.67 7.85 3.89
N ASP A 185 -11.14 6.64 4.19
CA ASP A 185 -12.12 6.41 5.26
C ASP A 185 -11.45 6.52 6.64
N LEU A 186 -10.15 6.17 6.71
CA LEU A 186 -9.36 6.16 7.94
C LEU A 186 -7.98 6.78 7.69
N THR A 187 -7.58 7.67 8.60
CA THR A 187 -6.20 8.15 8.67
C THR A 187 -5.49 7.50 9.86
N VAL A 188 -4.30 6.98 9.61
CA VAL A 188 -3.42 6.38 10.61
C VAL A 188 -2.17 7.23 10.72
N GLU A 189 -1.98 7.84 11.89
CA GLU A 189 -0.77 8.60 12.21
C GLU A 189 0.21 7.68 12.95
N LEU A 190 1.39 7.50 12.37
CA LEU A 190 2.46 6.70 12.95
C LEU A 190 3.64 7.59 13.37
N PRO A 191 4.28 7.31 14.52
CA PRO A 191 5.42 8.09 15.00
C PRO A 191 6.66 7.99 14.10
#